data_AF-G8NQ92-F1
#
_entry.id   AF-G8NQ92-F1
#
_cell.length_a   1.000
_cell.length_b   1.000
_cell.length_c   1.000
_cell.angle_alpha   90.00
_cell.angle_beta   90.00
_cell.angle_gamma   90.00
#
_symmetry.space_group_name_H-M   'P 1'
#
loop_
_entity.id
_entity.type
_entity.pdbx_description
1 polymer ?
#
loop_
_entity_poly.entity_id
_entity_poly.type
_entity_poly.pdbx_seq_one_letter_code
_entity_poly.pdbx_strand_id
1 'polypeptide(L)'
;MNRHSAAYKYWRVIALTGACLIILGVGAGYVDVATHFNFEFISNHFDMFGLMGLTGVLLTAVGCIGWARHLGKRHLVLMAVIVFILPWVLLFLGRPIAGTNIHGPAAPVMLLIIPATVLAVALLMMAALKPREES
;
A
#
# COMPACT_ATOMS: atom_id res chain seq x y z
N MET A 1 27.52 -10.25 13.53
CA MET A 1 26.17 -9.65 13.40
C MET A 1 25.53 -10.16 12.11
N ASN A 2 24.48 -10.99 12.22
CA ASN A 2 23.92 -11.80 11.12
C ASN A 2 23.37 -10.95 9.96
N ARG A 3 24.00 -11.05 8.78
CA ARG A 3 23.54 -10.37 7.54
C ARG A 3 22.08 -10.68 7.18
N HIS A 4 21.57 -11.87 7.55
CA HIS A 4 20.17 -12.25 7.39
C HIS A 4 19.19 -11.42 8.24
N SER A 5 19.59 -10.96 9.44
CA SER A 5 18.75 -10.12 10.30
C SER A 5 18.69 -8.68 9.80
N ALA A 6 19.80 -8.16 9.27
CA ALA A 6 19.88 -6.79 8.77
C ALA A 6 19.06 -6.62 7.48
N ALA A 7 19.22 -7.51 6.50
CA ALA A 7 18.48 -7.47 5.24
C ALA A 7 16.96 -7.49 5.45
N TYR A 8 16.48 -8.39 6.32
CA TYR A 8 15.06 -8.44 6.73
C TYR A 8 14.56 -7.09 7.27
N LYS A 9 15.33 -6.44 8.16
CA LYS A 9 14.96 -5.15 8.75
C LYS A 9 14.88 -4.06 7.68
N TYR A 10 15.84 -4.00 6.76
CA TYR A 10 15.84 -3.00 5.69
C TYR A 10 14.61 -3.11 4.79
N TRP A 11 14.26 -4.32 4.32
CA TRP A 11 13.10 -4.51 3.46
C TRP A 11 11.79 -4.14 4.15
N ARG A 12 11.66 -4.49 5.43
CA ARG A 12 10.51 -4.11 6.24
C ARG A 12 10.40 -2.59 6.38
N VAL A 13 11.52 -1.90 6.65
CA VAL A 13 11.53 -0.43 6.74
C VAL A 13 11.12 0.19 5.41
N ILE A 14 11.68 -0.26 4.29
CA ILE A 14 11.33 0.23 2.95
C ILE A 14 9.83 0.07 2.67
N ALA A 15 9.27 -1.11 2.97
CA ALA A 15 7.84 -1.38 2.78
C ALA A 15 6.97 -0.45 3.63
N LEU A 16 7.33 -0.25 4.91
CA LEU A 16 6.59 0.60 5.83
C LEU A 16 6.70 2.09 5.46
N THR A 17 7.87 2.55 5.03
CA THR A 17 8.05 3.92 4.53
C THR A 17 7.18 4.17 3.31
N GLY A 18 7.15 3.23 2.36
CA GLY A 18 6.26 3.30 1.19
C GLY A 18 4.78 3.38 1.59
N ALA A 19 4.36 2.51 2.52
CA ALA A 19 2.97 2.49 3.01
C ALA A 19 2.60 3.80 3.72
N CYS A 20 3.52 4.36 4.53
CA CYS A 20 3.32 5.66 5.17
C CYS A 20 3.14 6.78 4.15
N LEU A 21 3.91 6.82 3.07
CA LEU A 21 3.74 7.82 2.01
C LEU A 21 2.36 7.72 1.35
N ILE A 22 1.87 6.51 1.08
CA ILE A 22 0.53 6.29 0.54
C ILE A 22 -0.54 6.80 1.51
N ILE A 23 -0.43 6.43 2.79
CA ILE A 23 -1.40 6.82 3.83
C ILE A 23 -1.42 8.34 3.99
N LEU A 24 -0.26 8.99 4.04
CA LEU A 24 -0.17 10.45 4.14
C LEU A 24 -0.75 11.14 2.91
N GLY A 25 -0.49 10.62 1.71
CA GLY A 25 -1.06 11.15 0.48
C GLY A 25 -2.58 11.03 0.48
N VAL A 26 -3.11 9.81 0.59
CA VAL A 26 -4.55 9.57 0.63
C VAL A 26 -5.21 10.37 1.77
N GLY A 27 -4.63 10.37 2.97
CA GLY A 27 -5.11 11.09 4.14
C GLY A 27 -5.18 12.60 3.90
N ALA A 28 -4.14 13.21 3.33
CA ALA A 28 -4.15 14.62 2.98
C ALA A 28 -5.30 14.98 2.02
N GLY A 29 -5.61 14.10 1.06
CA GLY A 29 -6.74 14.30 0.16
C GLY A 29 -8.11 14.22 0.82
N TYR A 30 -8.29 13.30 1.77
CA TYR A 30 -9.53 13.26 2.55
C TYR A 30 -9.66 14.46 3.51
N VAL A 31 -8.55 14.91 4.11
CA VAL A 31 -8.54 16.10 4.97
C VAL A 31 -8.89 17.35 4.16
N ASP A 32 -8.29 17.55 2.99
CA ASP A 32 -8.55 18.72 2.14
C ASP A 32 -10.04 18.85 1.78
N VAL A 33 -10.66 17.73 1.38
CA VAL A 33 -12.10 17.67 1.10
C VAL A 33 -12.93 17.97 2.35
N ALA A 34 -12.54 17.44 3.50
CA ALA A 34 -13.27 17.63 4.76
C ALA A 34 -13.17 19.08 5.29
N THR A 35 -12.06 19.79 5.03
CA THR A 35 -11.83 21.15 5.57
C THR A 35 -12.24 22.26 4.63
N HIS A 36 -12.06 22.10 3.31
CA HIS A 36 -12.29 23.15 2.32
C HIS A 36 -13.50 22.92 1.42
N PHE A 37 -14.19 21.77 1.56
CA PHE A 37 -15.29 21.32 0.68
C PHE A 37 -14.93 21.27 -0.83
N ASN A 38 -13.65 21.46 -1.19
CA ASN A 38 -13.06 21.47 -2.54
C ASN A 38 -11.62 20.93 -2.51
N PHE A 39 -11.07 20.53 -3.67
CA PHE A 39 -9.68 20.04 -3.83
C PHE A 39 -8.65 21.16 -4.01
N GLU A 40 -8.72 22.23 -3.22
CA GLU A 40 -7.86 23.39 -3.45
C GLU A 40 -6.37 23.10 -3.18
N PHE A 41 -6.04 22.27 -2.19
CA PHE A 41 -4.64 21.94 -1.91
C PHE A 41 -4.08 20.93 -2.92
N ILE A 42 -4.85 19.89 -3.24
CA ILE A 42 -4.44 18.85 -4.20
C ILE A 42 -4.34 19.39 -5.63
N SER A 43 -5.27 20.23 -6.07
CA SER A 43 -5.24 20.77 -7.45
C SER A 43 -3.97 21.59 -7.71
N ASN A 44 -3.49 22.32 -6.71
CA ASN A 44 -2.27 23.12 -6.79
C ASN A 44 -0.97 22.29 -6.69
N HIS A 45 -1.04 21.04 -6.19
CA HIS A 45 0.13 20.18 -5.98
C HIS A 45 -0.05 18.78 -6.58
N PHE A 46 -0.88 18.66 -7.62
CA PHE A 46 -1.32 17.37 -8.15
C PHE A 46 -0.14 16.49 -8.62
N ASP A 47 0.86 17.09 -9.26
CA ASP A 47 2.06 16.37 -9.71
C ASP A 47 2.87 15.82 -8.53
N MET A 48 3.06 16.61 -7.47
CA MET A 48 3.78 16.19 -6.27
C MET A 48 3.02 15.09 -5.52
N PHE A 49 1.70 15.21 -5.45
CA PHE A 49 0.81 14.18 -4.90
C PHE A 49 0.91 12.87 -5.67
N GLY A 50 0.86 12.93 -7.01
CA GLY A 50 1.00 11.79 -7.89
C GLY A 50 2.37 11.11 -7.76
N LEU A 51 3.45 11.89 -7.73
CA LEU A 51 4.81 11.38 -7.54
C LEU A 51 4.99 10.73 -6.16
N MET A 52 4.44 11.32 -5.10
CA MET A 52 4.50 10.75 -3.76
C MET A 52 3.74 9.43 -3.69
N GLY A 53 2.54 9.36 -4.29
CA GLY A 53 1.75 8.14 -4.39
C GLY A 53 2.47 7.04 -5.18
N LEU A 54 3.00 7.37 -6.36
CA LEU A 54 3.76 6.43 -7.19
C LEU A 54 5.00 5.90 -6.46
N THR A 55 5.77 6.79 -5.85
CA THR A 55 6.96 6.43 -5.05
C THR A 55 6.56 5.52 -3.88
N GLY A 56 5.48 5.84 -3.19
CA GLY A 56 4.93 5.03 -2.11
C GLY A 56 4.55 3.62 -2.57
N VAL A 57 3.87 3.49 -3.72
CA VAL A 57 3.49 2.20 -4.31
C VAL A 57 4.74 1.36 -4.66
N LEU A 58 5.73 1.97 -5.31
CA LEU A 58 6.96 1.28 -5.71
C LEU A 58 7.75 0.81 -4.49
N LEU A 59 7.95 1.67 -3.49
CA LEU A 59 8.64 1.31 -2.25
C LEU A 59 7.89 0.22 -1.49
N THR A 60 6.56 0.31 -1.41
CA THR A 60 5.74 -0.72 -0.77
C THR A 60 5.89 -2.05 -1.50
N ALA A 61 5.77 -2.08 -2.83
CA ALA A 61 5.86 -3.31 -3.60
C ALA A 61 7.25 -3.96 -3.50
N VAL A 62 8.32 -3.20 -3.74
CA VAL A 62 9.70 -3.70 -3.67
C VAL A 62 10.05 -4.14 -2.25
N GLY A 63 9.69 -3.33 -1.25
CA GLY A 63 9.89 -3.66 0.16
C GLY A 63 9.14 -4.92 0.56
N CYS A 64 7.89 -5.07 0.12
CA CYS A 64 7.07 -6.25 0.40
C CYS A 64 7.66 -7.52 -0.23
N ILE A 65 8.10 -7.47 -1.48
CA ILE A 65 8.74 -8.61 -2.16
C ILE A 65 10.07 -8.98 -1.49
N GLY A 66 10.88 -7.98 -1.13
CA GLY A 66 12.13 -8.19 -0.40
C GLY A 66 11.89 -8.81 0.98
N TRP A 67 10.89 -8.31 1.70
CA TRP A 67 10.51 -8.80 3.02
C TRP A 67 9.95 -10.23 2.96
N ALA A 68 9.12 -10.52 1.95
CA ALA A 68 8.50 -11.81 1.69
C ALA A 68 9.51 -12.96 1.58
N ARG A 69 10.69 -12.73 1.02
CA ARG A 69 11.75 -13.76 0.90
C ARG A 69 12.16 -14.36 2.24
N HIS A 70 12.01 -13.60 3.33
CA HIS A 70 12.38 -13.98 4.68
C HIS A 70 11.21 -14.50 5.53
N LEU A 71 9.98 -14.50 5.00
CA LEU A 71 8.77 -14.86 5.75
C LEU A 71 8.37 -16.31 5.49
N GLY A 72 7.88 -17.00 6.51
CA GLY A 72 7.27 -18.34 6.38
C GLY A 72 5.99 -18.33 5.53
N LYS A 73 5.54 -19.50 5.08
CA LYS A 73 4.39 -19.62 4.14
C LYS A 73 3.12 -18.96 4.68
N ARG A 74 2.81 -19.20 5.96
CA ARG A 74 1.65 -18.60 6.64
C ARG A 74 1.69 -17.07 6.65
N HIS A 75 2.87 -16.51 6.90
CA HIS A 75 3.08 -15.06 6.96
C HIS A 75 2.98 -14.41 5.57
N LEU A 76 3.42 -15.09 4.52
CA LEU A 76 3.25 -14.64 3.13
C LEU A 76 1.77 -14.55 2.72
N VAL A 77 0.98 -15.57 3.05
CA VAL A 77 -0.47 -15.56 2.78
C VAL A 77 -1.15 -14.43 3.54
N LEU A 78 -0.83 -14.26 4.83
CA LEU A 78 -1.38 -13.16 5.64
C LEU A 78 -1.04 -11.80 5.02
N MET A 79 0.21 -11.61 4.62
CA MET A 79 0.67 -10.38 3.99
C MET A 79 -0.05 -10.10 2.67
N ALA A 80 -0.23 -11.11 1.82
CA ALA A 80 -0.99 -10.99 0.57
C ALA A 80 -2.44 -10.57 0.82
N VAL A 81 -3.10 -11.20 1.80
CA VAL A 81 -4.47 -10.88 2.20
C VAL A 81 -4.57 -9.44 2.69
N ILE A 82 -3.64 -8.99 3.54
CA ILE A 82 -3.62 -7.60 4.03
C ILE A 82 -3.44 -6.62 2.88
N VAL A 83 -2.45 -6.84 2.00
CA VAL A 83 -2.19 -5.99 0.84
C VAL A 83 -3.41 -5.91 -0.07
N PHE A 84 -4.10 -7.04 -0.29
CA PHE A 84 -5.30 -7.08 -1.12
C PHE A 84 -6.49 -6.34 -0.49
N ILE A 85 -6.75 -6.54 0.80
CA ILE A 85 -7.95 -6.03 1.48
C ILE A 85 -7.83 -4.55 1.85
N LEU A 86 -6.62 -4.08 2.21
CA LEU A 86 -6.44 -2.74 2.78
C LEU A 86 -6.95 -1.59 1.90
N PRO A 87 -6.73 -1.55 0.57
CA PRO A 87 -7.29 -0.51 -0.29
C PRO A 87 -8.82 -0.49 -0.29
N TRP A 88 -9.47 -1.65 -0.24
CA TRP A 88 -10.93 -1.73 -0.15
C TRP A 88 -11.45 -1.18 1.16
N VAL A 89 -10.80 -1.54 2.28
CA VAL A 89 -11.15 -1.01 3.60
C VAL A 89 -11.03 0.52 3.61
N LEU A 90 -9.94 1.07 3.07
CA LEU A 90 -9.74 2.52 2.97
C LEU A 90 -10.83 3.18 2.10
N LEU A 91 -11.21 2.56 0.98
CA LEU A 91 -12.27 3.06 0.11
C LEU A 91 -13.64 3.10 0.83
N PHE A 92 -13.99 2.04 1.55
CA PHE A 92 -15.26 1.98 2.29
C PHE A 92 -15.29 2.95 3.46
N LEU A 93 -14.17 3.10 4.20
CA LEU A 93 -14.06 4.04 5.31
C LEU A 93 -14.05 5.51 4.84
N GLY A 94 -13.56 5.79 3.64
CA GLY A 94 -13.57 7.14 3.06
C GLY A 94 -14.93 7.57 2.49
N ARG A 95 -15.82 6.63 2.19
CA ARG A 95 -17.14 6.89 1.58
C ARG A 95 -18.00 7.90 2.36
N PRO A 96 -18.07 7.91 3.71
CA PRO A 96 -18.85 8.91 4.45
C PRO A 96 -18.33 10.35 4.30
N ILE A 97 -17.06 10.53 3.92
CA ILE A 97 -16.41 11.86 3.86
C ILE A 97 -16.63 12.50 2.49
N ALA A 98 -16.40 11.74 1.40
CA ALA A 98 -16.36 12.28 0.04
C ALA A 98 -17.27 11.53 -0.96
N GLY A 99 -18.05 10.56 -0.50
CA GLY A 99 -18.80 9.65 -1.37
C GLY A 99 -17.86 8.78 -2.23
N THR A 100 -18.39 8.26 -3.35
CA THR A 100 -17.63 7.51 -4.36
C THR A 100 -17.31 8.38 -5.58
N ASN A 101 -16.99 9.66 -5.34
CA ASN A 101 -16.65 10.57 -6.42
C ASN A 101 -15.32 10.13 -7.08
N ILE A 102 -15.39 9.72 -8.35
CA ILE A 102 -14.23 9.28 -9.13
C ILE A 102 -13.27 10.42 -9.49
N HIS A 103 -13.70 11.67 -9.29
CA HIS A 103 -12.86 12.86 -9.38
C HIS A 103 -12.38 13.31 -7.99
N GLY A 104 -12.68 12.51 -6.95
CA GLY A 104 -12.41 12.84 -5.55
C GLY A 104 -11.24 12.09 -4.92
N PRO A 105 -11.09 12.11 -3.58
CA PRO A 105 -9.96 11.46 -2.90
C PRO A 105 -10.09 9.93 -2.93
N ALA A 106 -11.25 9.42 -3.35
CA ALA A 106 -11.47 8.01 -3.63
C ALA A 106 -10.73 7.55 -4.90
N ALA A 107 -10.48 8.44 -5.88
CA ALA A 107 -9.80 8.13 -7.13
C ALA A 107 -8.40 7.52 -6.94
N PRO A 108 -7.48 8.13 -6.16
CA PRO A 108 -6.18 7.52 -5.90
C PRO A 108 -6.31 6.18 -5.16
N VAL A 109 -7.28 6.02 -4.24
CA VAL A 109 -7.51 4.73 -3.57
C VAL A 109 -7.98 3.65 -4.54
N MET A 110 -8.84 3.99 -5.49
CA MET A 110 -9.26 3.06 -6.56
C MET A 110 -8.08 2.66 -7.46
N LEU A 111 -7.21 3.61 -7.80
CA LEU A 111 -5.99 3.33 -8.58
C LEU A 111 -5.01 2.41 -7.84
N LEU A 112 -5.00 2.41 -6.50
CA LEU A 112 -4.18 1.51 -5.68
C LEU A 112 -4.67 0.05 -5.71
N ILE A 113 -5.94 -0.21 -6.06
CA ILE A 113 -6.51 -1.57 -6.09
C ILE A 113 -5.75 -2.45 -7.08
N ILE A 114 -5.42 -1.92 -8.27
CA ILE A 114 -4.72 -2.68 -9.31
C ILE A 114 -3.31 -3.12 -8.85
N PRO A 115 -2.38 -2.21 -8.46
CA PRO A 115 -1.05 -2.61 -8.00
C PRO A 115 -1.10 -3.45 -6.73
N ALA A 116 -2.04 -3.20 -5.81
CA ALA A 116 -2.22 -4.03 -4.63
C ALA A 116 -2.66 -5.46 -4.98
N THR A 117 -3.57 -5.62 -5.95
CA THR A 117 -4.01 -6.93 -6.44
C THR A 117 -2.85 -7.68 -7.09
N VAL A 118 -2.08 -7.02 -7.95
CA VAL A 118 -0.89 -7.61 -8.60
C VAL A 118 0.13 -8.05 -7.55
N LEU A 119 0.41 -7.21 -6.55
CA LEU A 119 1.33 -7.53 -5.46
C LEU A 119 0.82 -8.70 -4.60
N ALA A 120 -0.46 -8.72 -4.27
CA ALA A 120 -1.07 -9.83 -3.51
C ALA A 120 -0.95 -11.15 -4.26
N VAL A 121 -1.23 -11.17 -5.57
CA VAL A 121 -1.06 -12.36 -6.42
C VAL A 121 0.41 -12.79 -6.44
N ALA A 122 1.36 -11.87 -6.59
CA ALA A 122 2.79 -12.18 -6.52
C ALA A 122 3.19 -12.82 -5.18
N LEU A 123 2.69 -12.29 -4.06
CA LEU A 123 2.96 -12.84 -2.72
C LEU A 123 2.32 -14.23 -2.53
N LEU A 124 1.13 -14.47 -3.07
CA LEU A 124 0.49 -15.79 -3.05
C LEU A 124 1.26 -16.81 -3.88
N MET A 125 1.77 -16.41 -5.06
CA MET A 125 2.64 -17.27 -5.87
C MET A 125 3.92 -17.63 -5.10
N MET A 126 4.55 -16.67 -4.44
CA MET A 126 5.72 -16.93 -3.57
C MET A 126 5.38 -17.90 -2.43
N ALA A 127 4.21 -17.77 -1.82
CA ALA A 127 3.75 -18.69 -0.78
C ALA A 127 3.47 -20.11 -1.31
N ALA A 128 2.92 -20.22 -2.51
CA ALA A 128 2.62 -21.49 -3.16
C ALA A 128 3.90 -22.27 -3.50
N LEU A 129 4.94 -21.57 -3.95
CA LEU A 129 6.24 -22.13 -4.30
C LEU A 129 7.11 -22.48 -3.07
N LYS A 130 6.73 -22.02 -1.88
CA LYS A 130 7.49 -22.29 -0.66
C LYS A 130 7.19 -23.70 -0.14
N PRO A 131 8.21 -24.52 0.17
CA PRO A 131 8.01 -25.86 0.72
C PRO A 131 7.18 -25.79 2.02
N ARG A 132 6.39 -26.83 2.29
CA ARG A 132 5.63 -26.94 3.54
C ARG A 132 6.65 -26.92 4.69
N GLU A 133 6.44 -26.01 5.64
CA GLU A 133 7.11 -26.07 6.92
C GLU A 133 6.65 -27.38 7.57
N GLU A 134 7.55 -28.38 7.64
CA GLU A 134 7.34 -29.58 8.45
C GLU A 134 7.29 -29.10 9.90
N SER A 135 6.09 -29.18 10.49
CA SER A 135 5.80 -28.83 11.88
C SER A 135 6.37 -29.86 12.84
#